data_AF-Q816A4-F1
#
_entry.id   AF-Q816A4-F1
#
_cell.length_a   1.000
_cell.length_b   1.000
_cell.length_c   1.000
_cell.angle_alpha   90.00
_cell.angle_beta   90.00
_cell.angle_gamma   90.00
#
_symmetry.space_group_name_H-M   'P 1'
#
loop_
_entity.id
_entity.type
_entity.pdbx_description
1 polymer ?
#
loop_
_entity_poly.entity_id
_entity_poly.type
_entity_poly.pdbx_seq_one_letter_code
_entity_poly.pdbx_strand_id
1 'polypeptide(L)'
;MPMRVKEVADLVGISVRTLHHYDAVGLLTPDEITDSGYRLYSDENLEILQQVLFFKELGFPLKKIKEIITSPSFNREETLILHKKMLLEKRTRLDKVIATIDKTIQHTKGEIEMTTKEKFEGFDFSHNPYEEEAREKWGDTALDKSNGYAKGMSKENQEEFNAIYRNLAALRHDAPDSKEAQAAIKVWYDYLQNFSHYSLDAFKGLGQMYVADERFTKNIDKFGEGLAQFMCDAMEVYADRNKK
;
A
#
# COMPACT_ATOMS: atom_id res chain seq x y z
N MET A 1 -18.42 6.54 -32.28
CA MET A 1 -17.40 6.16 -33.28
C MET A 1 -16.14 5.85 -32.52
N PRO A 2 -15.41 4.77 -32.85
CA PRO A 2 -14.21 4.41 -32.11
C PRO A 2 -13.15 5.52 -32.21
N MET A 3 -12.53 5.83 -31.08
CA MET A 3 -11.48 6.86 -30.98
C MET A 3 -10.09 6.24 -31.04
N ARG A 4 -9.16 6.90 -31.73
CA ARG A 4 -7.75 6.47 -31.73
C ARG A 4 -7.10 6.80 -30.40
N VAL A 5 -6.10 6.00 -30.01
CA VAL A 5 -5.34 6.17 -28.76
C VAL A 5 -4.86 7.61 -28.49
N LYS A 6 -4.46 8.35 -29.54
CA LYS A 6 -4.02 9.74 -29.39
C LYS A 6 -5.18 10.68 -29.05
N GLU A 7 -6.32 10.50 -29.70
CA GLU A 7 -7.52 11.31 -29.42
C GLU A 7 -8.02 11.07 -27.99
N VAL A 8 -7.97 9.81 -27.53
CA VAL A 8 -8.33 9.46 -26.14
C VAL A 8 -7.35 10.08 -25.15
N ALA A 9 -6.04 9.97 -25.41
CA ALA A 9 -4.98 10.56 -24.59
C ALA A 9 -5.16 12.08 -24.45
N ASP A 10 -5.37 12.77 -25.57
CA ASP A 10 -5.56 14.22 -25.62
C ASP A 10 -6.87 14.64 -24.91
N LEU A 11 -7.95 13.85 -25.04
CA LEU A 11 -9.24 14.13 -24.40
C LEU A 11 -9.16 14.13 -22.86
N VAL A 12 -8.50 13.14 -22.27
CA VAL A 12 -8.45 12.97 -20.80
C VAL A 12 -7.16 13.49 -20.18
N GLY A 13 -6.27 14.07 -20.98
CA GLY A 13 -5.03 14.70 -20.50
C GLY A 13 -3.99 13.71 -19.96
N ILE A 14 -3.95 12.47 -20.50
CA ILE A 14 -2.93 11.47 -20.13
C ILE A 14 -2.03 11.15 -21.32
N SER A 15 -0.84 10.62 -21.06
CA SER A 15 0.05 10.25 -22.16
C SER A 15 -0.45 9.00 -22.90
N VAL A 16 -0.19 8.91 -24.21
CA VAL A 16 -0.38 7.67 -25.00
C VAL A 16 0.36 6.49 -24.35
N ARG A 17 1.53 6.74 -23.75
CA ARG A 17 2.29 5.73 -22.99
C ARG A 17 1.50 5.19 -21.80
N THR A 18 0.70 6.02 -21.13
CA THR A 18 -0.18 5.60 -20.03
C THR A 18 -1.27 4.64 -20.54
N LEU A 19 -1.92 4.97 -21.65
CA LEU A 19 -2.91 4.08 -22.27
C LEU A 19 -2.30 2.75 -22.73
N HIS A 20 -1.11 2.79 -23.34
CA HIS A 20 -0.37 1.57 -23.69
C HIS A 20 0.02 0.75 -22.45
N HIS A 21 0.33 1.41 -21.33
CA HIS A 21 0.59 0.70 -20.08
C HIS A 21 -0.68 0.03 -19.54
N TYR A 22 -1.83 0.71 -19.60
CA TYR A 22 -3.12 0.12 -19.18
C TYR A 22 -3.50 -1.09 -20.03
N ASP A 23 -3.29 -1.03 -21.34
CA ASP A 23 -3.43 -2.16 -22.26
C ASP A 23 -2.47 -3.30 -21.87
N ALA A 24 -1.18 -3.00 -21.68
CA ALA A 24 -0.16 -4.01 -21.33
C ALA A 24 -0.44 -4.73 -20.00
N VAL A 25 -1.03 -4.05 -19.01
CA VAL A 25 -1.45 -4.70 -17.74
C VAL A 25 -2.86 -5.28 -17.81
N GLY A 26 -3.54 -5.19 -18.96
CA GLY A 26 -4.91 -5.67 -19.19
C GLY A 26 -5.95 -4.97 -18.33
N LEU A 27 -5.73 -3.69 -18.02
CA LEU A 27 -6.68 -2.83 -17.30
C LEU A 27 -7.66 -2.15 -18.26
N LEU A 28 -7.17 -1.75 -19.44
CA LEU A 28 -7.96 -1.13 -20.50
C LEU A 28 -7.40 -1.56 -21.85
N THR A 29 -8.01 -2.58 -22.43
CA THR A 29 -7.65 -3.13 -23.74
C THR A 29 -8.52 -2.48 -24.82
N PRO A 30 -7.94 -2.03 -25.95
CA PRO A 30 -8.74 -1.56 -27.08
C PRO A 30 -9.54 -2.72 -27.70
N ASP A 31 -10.75 -2.44 -28.18
CA ASP A 31 -11.58 -3.46 -28.84
C ASP A 31 -11.02 -3.85 -30.21
N GLU A 32 -10.34 -2.94 -30.89
CA GLU A 32 -9.77 -3.18 -32.21
C GLU A 32 -8.36 -2.61 -32.34
N ILE A 33 -7.50 -3.35 -33.05
CA ILE A 33 -6.22 -2.87 -33.55
C ILE A 33 -6.27 -2.98 -35.07
N THR A 34 -6.20 -1.83 -35.74
CA THR A 34 -6.22 -1.78 -37.21
C THR A 34 -4.99 -2.47 -37.83
N ASP A 35 -5.06 -2.84 -39.10
CA ASP A 35 -3.93 -3.44 -39.85
C ASP A 35 -2.65 -2.58 -39.83
N SER A 36 -2.83 -1.26 -39.73
CA SER A 36 -1.73 -0.28 -39.60
C SER A 36 -1.18 -0.12 -38.17
N GLY A 37 -1.68 -0.89 -37.20
CA GLY A 37 -1.24 -0.90 -35.81
C GLY A 37 -1.87 0.17 -34.90
N TYR A 38 -2.87 0.93 -35.36
CA TYR A 38 -3.59 1.87 -34.49
C TYR A 38 -4.59 1.15 -33.61
N ARG A 39 -4.53 1.44 -32.31
CA ARG A 39 -5.52 1.04 -31.30
C ARG A 39 -6.77 1.94 -31.39
N LEU A 40 -7.92 1.30 -31.40
CA LEU A 40 -9.24 1.92 -31.44
C LEU A 40 -10.02 1.58 -30.18
N TYR A 41 -10.52 2.62 -29.52
CA TYR A 41 -11.29 2.52 -28.28
C TYR A 41 -12.76 2.82 -28.57
N SER A 42 -13.64 1.89 -28.23
CA SER A 42 -15.09 2.10 -28.31
C SER A 42 -15.61 3.00 -27.19
N ASP A 43 -16.88 3.37 -27.28
CA ASP A 43 -17.56 4.09 -26.20
C ASP A 43 -17.53 3.28 -24.89
N GLU A 44 -17.70 1.95 -24.94
CA GLU A 44 -17.59 1.08 -23.75
C GLU A 44 -16.18 1.12 -23.14
N ASN A 45 -15.13 1.14 -23.96
CA ASN A 45 -13.78 1.32 -23.45
C ASN A 45 -13.59 2.67 -22.76
N LEU A 46 -14.21 3.75 -23.28
CA LEU A 46 -14.16 5.07 -22.65
C LEU A 46 -14.88 5.09 -21.30
N GLU A 47 -15.97 4.32 -21.16
CA GLU A 47 -16.66 4.15 -19.89
C GLU A 47 -15.80 3.42 -18.86
N ILE A 48 -15.07 2.38 -19.26
CA ILE A 48 -14.11 1.70 -18.39
C ILE A 48 -12.97 2.66 -18.00
N LEU A 49 -12.42 3.40 -18.98
CA LEU A 49 -11.38 4.40 -18.73
C LEU A 49 -11.84 5.43 -17.70
N GLN A 50 -13.09 5.90 -17.79
CA GLN A 50 -13.66 6.82 -16.81
C GLN A 50 -13.65 6.23 -15.39
N GLN A 51 -14.05 4.96 -15.22
CA GLN A 51 -14.00 4.28 -13.91
C GLN A 51 -12.57 4.18 -13.39
N VAL A 52 -11.63 3.78 -14.26
CA VAL A 52 -10.20 3.72 -13.92
C VAL A 52 -9.71 5.08 -13.42
N LEU A 53 -10.07 6.16 -14.09
CA LEU A 53 -9.64 7.51 -13.71
C LEU A 53 -10.25 7.96 -12.38
N PHE A 54 -11.50 7.61 -12.05
CA PHE A 54 -12.07 7.90 -10.73
C PHE A 54 -11.32 7.18 -9.60
N PHE A 55 -11.03 5.89 -9.76
CA PHE A 55 -10.23 5.17 -8.78
C PHE A 55 -8.80 5.71 -8.67
N LYS A 56 -8.19 6.13 -9.80
CA LYS A 56 -6.88 6.78 -9.81
C LYS A 56 -6.88 8.09 -9.04
N GLU A 57 -7.93 8.91 -9.18
CA GLU A 57 -8.09 10.15 -8.43
C GLU A 57 -8.22 9.90 -6.92
N LEU A 58 -8.84 8.77 -6.55
CA LEU A 58 -8.92 8.30 -5.16
C LEU A 58 -7.66 7.58 -4.67
N GLY A 59 -6.58 7.56 -5.48
CA GLY A 59 -5.27 7.04 -5.07
C GLY A 59 -5.12 5.52 -5.14
N PHE A 60 -6.05 4.79 -5.77
CA PHE A 60 -5.95 3.34 -5.87
C PHE A 60 -4.79 2.90 -6.79
N PRO A 61 -4.09 1.81 -6.44
CA PRO A 61 -3.07 1.21 -7.30
C PRO A 61 -3.73 0.47 -8.47
N LEU A 62 -3.10 0.50 -9.66
CA LEU A 62 -3.67 -0.08 -10.90
C LEU A 62 -4.10 -1.54 -10.76
N LYS A 63 -3.33 -2.34 -9.99
CA LYS A 63 -3.66 -3.74 -9.70
C LYS A 63 -5.04 -3.86 -9.02
N LYS A 64 -5.31 -3.03 -8.01
CA LYS A 64 -6.58 -3.06 -7.28
C LYS A 64 -7.74 -2.56 -8.13
N ILE A 65 -7.50 -1.55 -8.95
CA ILE A 65 -8.50 -1.06 -9.92
C ILE A 65 -8.91 -2.19 -10.85
N LYS A 66 -7.93 -2.93 -11.40
CA LYS A 66 -8.19 -4.09 -12.27
C LYS A 66 -9.03 -5.15 -11.56
N GLU A 67 -8.66 -5.51 -10.33
CA GLU A 67 -9.41 -6.48 -9.52
C GLU A 67 -10.88 -6.07 -9.34
N ILE A 68 -11.14 -4.80 -9.04
CA ILE A 68 -12.50 -4.29 -8.84
C ILE A 68 -13.31 -4.32 -10.14
N ILE A 69 -12.78 -3.76 -11.23
CA ILE A 69 -13.53 -3.65 -12.50
C ILE A 69 -13.77 -4.99 -13.19
N THR A 70 -12.92 -5.99 -12.92
CA THR A 70 -13.05 -7.35 -13.48
C THR A 70 -13.83 -8.29 -12.57
N SER A 71 -14.25 -7.82 -11.38
CA SER A 71 -15.01 -8.64 -10.44
C SER A 71 -16.38 -9.02 -11.01
N PRO A 72 -16.84 -10.27 -10.88
CA PRO A 72 -18.21 -10.66 -11.23
C PRO A 72 -19.29 -9.89 -10.45
N SER A 73 -18.94 -9.35 -9.27
CA SER A 73 -19.83 -8.52 -8.45
C SER A 73 -19.78 -7.03 -8.82
N PHE A 74 -19.05 -6.65 -9.87
CA PHE A 74 -18.94 -5.26 -10.29
C PHE A 74 -20.27 -4.72 -10.79
N ASN A 75 -20.83 -3.76 -10.05
CA ASN A 75 -21.97 -2.96 -10.46
C ASN A 75 -21.51 -1.51 -10.67
N ARG A 76 -21.68 -1.00 -11.90
CA ARG A 76 -21.22 0.34 -12.28
C ARG A 76 -21.93 1.46 -11.55
N GLU A 77 -23.25 1.36 -11.37
CA GLU A 77 -24.03 2.41 -10.69
C GLU A 77 -23.64 2.50 -9.21
N GLU A 78 -23.57 1.36 -8.53
CA GLU A 78 -23.15 1.30 -7.13
C GLU A 78 -21.71 1.79 -6.94
N THR A 79 -20.84 1.48 -7.91
CA THR A 79 -19.46 1.97 -7.92
C THR A 79 -19.40 3.49 -8.08
N LEU A 80 -20.20 4.08 -8.96
CA LEU A 80 -20.28 5.54 -9.11
C LEU A 80 -20.80 6.23 -7.85
N ILE A 81 -21.80 5.64 -7.18
CA ILE A 81 -22.30 6.14 -5.88
C ILE A 81 -21.18 6.10 -4.85
N LEU A 82 -20.41 5.01 -4.82
CA LEU A 82 -19.28 4.88 -3.90
C LEU A 82 -18.17 5.89 -4.20
N HIS A 83 -17.77 6.04 -5.46
CA HIS A 83 -16.82 7.06 -5.89
C HIS A 83 -17.24 8.45 -5.43
N LYS A 84 -18.51 8.81 -5.61
CA LYS A 84 -19.04 10.09 -5.15
C LYS A 84 -18.89 10.27 -3.64
N LYS A 85 -19.21 9.24 -2.85
CA LYS A 85 -19.03 9.28 -1.39
C LYS A 85 -17.56 9.50 -1.01
N MET A 86 -16.66 8.70 -1.58
CA MET A 86 -15.22 8.79 -1.33
C MET A 86 -14.64 10.17 -1.71
N LEU A 87 -15.08 10.74 -2.84
CA LEU A 87 -14.68 12.08 -3.27
C LEU A 87 -15.20 13.18 -2.33
N LEU A 88 -16.41 13.04 -1.78
CA LEU A 88 -16.94 13.97 -0.78
C LEU A 88 -16.12 13.93 0.51
N GLU A 89 -15.72 12.75 0.96
CA GLU A 89 -14.81 12.61 2.10
C GLU A 89 -13.42 13.19 1.81
N LYS A 90 -12.90 12.98 0.59
CA LYS A 90 -11.65 13.59 0.12
C LYS A 90 -11.74 15.12 0.20
N ARG A 91 -12.85 15.70 -0.26
CA ARG A 91 -13.12 17.14 -0.16
C ARG A 91 -13.12 17.60 1.30
N THR A 92 -13.84 16.93 2.19
CA THR A 92 -13.84 17.29 3.62
C THR A 92 -12.44 17.23 4.24
N ARG A 93 -11.60 16.27 3.84
CA ARG A 93 -10.20 16.23 4.27
C ARG A 93 -9.40 17.42 3.72
N LEU A 94 -9.57 17.76 2.46
CA LEU A 94 -8.94 18.93 1.85
C LEU A 94 -9.38 20.23 2.52
N ASP A 95 -10.65 20.37 2.88
CA ASP A 95 -11.17 21.53 3.61
C ASP A 95 -10.47 21.69 4.97
N LYS A 96 -10.21 20.58 5.68
CA LYS A 96 -9.41 20.60 6.93
C LYS A 96 -7.98 21.07 6.68
N VAL A 97 -7.34 20.56 5.63
CA VAL A 97 -5.97 20.99 5.27
C VAL A 97 -5.93 22.48 4.92
N ILE A 98 -6.92 22.99 4.19
CA ILE A 98 -7.05 24.42 3.89
C ILE A 98 -7.17 25.24 5.18
N ALA A 99 -8.03 24.82 6.11
CA ALA A 99 -8.17 25.49 7.40
C ALA A 99 -6.87 25.47 8.22
N THR A 100 -6.10 24.38 8.16
CA THR A 100 -4.77 24.28 8.78
C THR A 100 -3.78 25.26 8.14
N ILE A 101 -3.82 25.44 6.81
CA ILE A 101 -3.01 26.44 6.10
C ILE A 101 -3.38 27.86 6.56
N ASP A 102 -4.68 28.17 6.66
CA ASP A 102 -5.14 29.49 7.12
C ASP A 102 -4.64 29.81 8.53
N LYS A 103 -4.76 28.85 9.46
CA LYS A 103 -4.18 28.99 10.81
C LYS A 103 -2.66 29.16 10.77
N THR A 104 -1.97 28.42 9.91
CA THR A 104 -0.50 28.51 9.77
C THR A 104 -0.07 29.88 9.27
N ILE A 105 -0.84 30.49 8.36
CA ILE A 105 -0.61 31.87 7.90
C ILE A 105 -0.78 32.85 9.07
N GLN A 106 -1.85 32.73 9.87
CA GLN A 106 -2.08 33.59 11.05
C GLN A 106 -0.96 33.45 12.09
N HIS A 107 -0.54 32.21 12.39
CA HIS A 107 0.57 31.93 13.28
C HIS A 107 1.89 32.54 12.78
N THR A 108 2.17 32.43 11.49
CA THR A 108 3.39 33.01 10.88
C THR A 108 3.41 34.54 10.98
N LYS A 109 2.23 35.18 11.01
CA LYS A 109 2.08 36.63 11.25
C LYS A 109 2.14 37.01 12.74
N GLY A 110 2.21 36.05 13.65
CA GLY A 110 2.15 36.26 15.10
C GLY A 110 0.76 36.60 15.63
N GLU A 111 -0.30 36.32 14.87
CA GLU A 111 -1.69 36.62 15.26
C GLU A 111 -2.27 35.56 16.20
N ILE A 112 -1.81 34.31 16.09
CA ILE A 112 -2.22 33.18 16.92
C ILE A 112 -1.02 32.30 17.28
N GLU A 113 -1.15 31.53 18.35
CA GLU A 113 -0.26 30.40 18.66
C GLU A 113 -0.88 29.09 18.15
N MET A 114 -0.05 28.15 17.68
CA MET A 114 -0.49 26.85 17.19
C MET A 114 0.27 25.73 17.89
N THR A 115 -0.46 24.75 18.42
CA THR A 115 0.14 23.54 18.96
C THR A 115 0.75 22.67 17.86
N THR A 116 1.70 21.80 18.21
CA THR A 116 2.27 20.82 17.26
C THR A 116 1.18 19.95 16.63
N LYS A 117 0.13 19.59 17.38
CA LYS A 117 -0.99 18.80 16.86
C LYS A 117 -1.78 19.54 15.78
N GLU A 118 -2.09 20.82 16.00
CA GLU A 118 -2.86 21.64 15.05
C GLU A 118 -2.10 21.89 13.74
N LYS A 119 -0.76 21.96 13.79
CA LYS A 119 0.08 22.12 12.59
C LYS A 119 -0.05 20.97 11.59
N PHE A 120 -0.50 19.79 12.04
CA PHE A 120 -0.64 18.59 11.21
C PHE A 120 -2.09 18.11 11.08
N GLU A 121 -3.07 18.90 11.52
CA GLU A 121 -4.48 18.53 11.40
C GLU A 121 -4.90 18.44 9.91
N GLY A 122 -5.63 17.37 9.55
CA GLY A 122 -6.06 17.10 8.17
C GLY A 122 -5.05 16.31 7.31
N PHE A 123 -3.81 16.15 7.79
CA PHE A 123 -2.82 15.29 7.15
C PHE A 123 -2.89 13.89 7.74
N ASP A 124 -3.39 12.94 6.95
CA ASP A 124 -3.33 11.52 7.25
C ASP A 124 -2.81 10.78 6.02
N PHE A 125 -1.53 10.40 6.06
CA PHE A 125 -0.87 9.56 5.07
C PHE A 125 -0.80 8.10 5.52
N SER A 126 -1.34 7.83 6.71
CA SER A 126 -1.24 6.51 7.33
C SER A 126 -2.12 5.50 6.61
N HIS A 127 -3.17 5.87 5.86
CA HIS A 127 -4.02 4.95 5.10
C HIS A 127 -4.66 5.64 3.89
N ASN A 128 -4.98 4.88 2.84
CA ASN A 128 -6.01 5.32 1.90
C ASN A 128 -7.36 4.93 2.53
N PRO A 129 -8.16 5.87 3.06
CA PRO A 129 -9.37 5.55 3.82
C PRO A 129 -10.44 4.83 2.98
N TYR A 130 -10.26 4.84 1.66
CA TYR A 130 -11.18 4.25 0.70
C TYR A 130 -10.92 2.76 0.46
N GLU A 131 -9.76 2.24 0.86
CA GLU A 131 -9.39 0.83 0.61
C GLU A 131 -10.22 -0.15 1.44
N GLU A 132 -10.62 0.20 2.66
CA GLU A 132 -11.46 -0.66 3.51
C GLU A 132 -12.89 -0.74 2.97
N GLU A 133 -13.48 0.40 2.61
CA GLU A 133 -14.84 0.43 2.04
C GLU A 133 -14.90 -0.28 0.67
N ALA A 134 -13.82 -0.21 -0.12
CA ALA A 134 -13.69 -0.98 -1.35
C ALA A 134 -13.58 -2.49 -1.09
N ARG A 135 -12.85 -2.91 -0.05
CA ARG A 135 -12.75 -4.32 0.36
C ARG A 135 -14.08 -4.87 0.86
N GLU A 136 -14.80 -4.10 1.67
CA GLU A 136 -16.10 -4.50 2.22
C GLU A 136 -17.14 -4.72 1.09
N LYS A 137 -17.16 -3.86 0.07
CA LYS A 137 -18.14 -3.95 -1.02
C LYS A 137 -17.81 -4.95 -2.13
N TRP A 138 -16.55 -5.04 -2.55
CA TRP A 138 -16.18 -5.87 -3.71
C TRP A 138 -15.45 -7.16 -3.34
N GLY A 139 -15.21 -7.38 -2.06
CA GLY A 139 -14.61 -8.59 -1.51
C GLY A 139 -13.11 -8.71 -1.79
N ASP A 140 -12.46 -9.55 -0.98
CA ASP A 140 -11.09 -9.97 -1.21
C ASP A 140 -11.02 -10.90 -2.43
N THR A 141 -10.69 -10.35 -3.59
CA THR A 141 -10.33 -11.16 -4.77
C THR A 141 -8.93 -11.78 -4.58
N ALA A 142 -8.87 -12.81 -3.74
CA ALA A 142 -7.90 -13.92 -3.66
C ALA A 142 -6.37 -13.67 -3.74
N LEU A 143 -5.84 -12.45 -3.88
CA LEU A 143 -4.39 -12.20 -4.08
C LEU A 143 -3.88 -10.94 -3.39
N ASP A 144 -4.12 -10.83 -2.08
CA ASP A 144 -3.57 -9.78 -1.21
C ASP A 144 -2.58 -10.31 -0.15
N LYS A 145 -1.73 -11.28 -0.51
CA LYS A 145 -0.62 -11.74 0.35
C LYS A 145 0.72 -10.98 0.19
N SER A 146 0.72 -9.76 -0.37
CA SER A 146 1.98 -8.98 -0.52
C SER A 146 1.94 -7.50 -0.13
N ASN A 147 0.76 -6.85 -0.03
CA ASN A 147 0.72 -5.38 0.14
C ASN A 147 -0.09 -4.85 1.34
N GLY A 148 -0.56 -5.71 2.26
CA GLY A 148 -1.36 -5.29 3.43
C GLY A 148 -0.58 -5.01 4.72
N TYR A 149 0.75 -5.17 4.74
CA TYR A 149 1.45 -5.57 5.97
C TYR A 149 1.84 -4.48 6.97
N ALA A 150 1.56 -3.21 6.69
CA ALA A 150 1.86 -2.13 7.64
C ALA A 150 0.61 -1.49 8.28
N LYS A 151 -0.60 -1.85 7.85
CA LYS A 151 -1.74 -0.94 7.93
C LYS A 151 -3.07 -1.56 8.41
N GLY A 152 -3.00 -2.67 9.15
CA GLY A 152 -4.19 -3.35 9.67
C GLY A 152 -3.92 -4.21 10.89
N MET A 153 -2.95 -3.85 11.74
CA MET A 153 -2.77 -4.55 13.01
C MET A 153 -3.79 -4.02 14.01
N SER A 154 -4.67 -4.91 14.49
CA SER A 154 -5.47 -4.62 15.68
C SER A 154 -4.54 -4.22 16.83
N LYS A 155 -5.04 -3.49 17.83
CA LYS A 155 -4.24 -3.14 19.03
C LYS A 155 -3.61 -4.37 19.67
N GLU A 156 -4.32 -5.50 19.65
CA GLU A 156 -3.86 -6.80 20.14
C GLU A 156 -2.69 -7.34 19.31
N ASN A 157 -2.79 -7.32 17.98
CA ASN A 157 -1.70 -7.71 17.08
C ASN A 157 -0.48 -6.78 17.24
N GLN A 158 -0.70 -5.49 17.51
CA GLN A 158 0.34 -4.50 17.78
C GLN A 158 1.09 -4.76 19.08
N GLU A 159 0.39 -5.23 20.10
CA GLU A 159 0.98 -5.58 21.39
C GLU A 159 1.79 -6.89 21.30
N GLU A 160 1.29 -7.89 20.57
CA GLU A 160 2.03 -9.12 20.27
C GLU A 160 3.31 -8.86 19.47
N PHE A 161 3.24 -8.06 18.41
CA PHE A 161 4.40 -7.65 17.62
C PHE A 161 5.45 -6.94 18.49
N ASN A 162 5.01 -5.97 19.30
CA ASN A 162 5.90 -5.23 20.19
C ASN A 162 6.56 -6.16 21.23
N ALA A 163 5.83 -7.16 21.73
CA ALA A 163 6.37 -8.13 22.69
C ALA A 163 7.47 -9.00 22.06
N ILE A 164 7.27 -9.48 20.82
CA ILE A 164 8.28 -10.25 20.08
C ILE A 164 9.54 -9.40 19.88
N TYR A 165 9.38 -8.13 19.45
CA TYR A 165 10.50 -7.22 19.24
C TYR A 165 11.26 -6.88 20.52
N ARG A 166 10.55 -6.69 21.65
CA ARG A 166 11.21 -6.50 22.96
C ARG A 166 12.00 -7.72 23.39
N ASN A 167 11.47 -8.93 23.17
CA ASN A 167 12.17 -10.16 23.49
C ASN A 167 13.45 -10.32 22.64
N LEU A 168 13.35 -10.12 21.32
CA LEU A 168 14.51 -10.13 20.43
C LEU A 168 15.51 -9.03 20.78
N ALA A 169 15.04 -7.84 21.17
CA ALA A 169 15.89 -6.76 21.66
C ALA A 169 16.69 -7.17 22.91
N ALA A 170 16.08 -7.90 23.84
CA ALA A 170 16.78 -8.36 25.04
C ALA A 170 17.92 -9.35 24.72
N LEU A 171 17.72 -10.19 23.71
CA LEU A 171 18.68 -11.21 23.26
C LEU A 171 19.74 -10.70 22.27
N ARG A 172 19.64 -9.42 21.83
CA ARG A 172 20.45 -8.90 20.70
C ARG A 172 21.97 -8.91 20.92
N HIS A 173 22.42 -9.03 22.16
CA HIS A 173 23.84 -9.08 22.53
C HIS A 173 24.38 -10.52 22.64
N ASP A 174 23.49 -11.51 22.57
CA ASP A 174 23.86 -12.93 22.57
C ASP A 174 24.24 -13.38 21.15
N ALA A 175 24.78 -14.60 21.05
CA ALA A 175 25.10 -15.20 19.76
C ALA A 175 23.81 -15.42 18.92
N PRO A 176 23.76 -14.97 17.65
CA PRO A 176 22.59 -15.14 16.77
C PRO A 176 22.15 -16.60 16.58
N ASP A 177 23.08 -17.54 16.76
CA ASP A 177 22.89 -18.97 16.55
C ASP A 177 22.62 -19.76 17.85
N SER A 178 22.56 -19.05 18.99
CA SER A 178 22.21 -19.58 20.31
C SER A 178 20.81 -20.21 20.32
N LYS A 179 20.55 -21.11 21.27
CA LYS A 179 19.25 -21.79 21.37
C LYS A 179 18.12 -20.80 21.63
N GLU A 180 18.40 -19.81 22.46
CA GLU A 180 17.48 -18.77 22.91
C GLU A 180 17.14 -17.81 21.76
N ALA A 181 18.16 -17.34 21.02
CA ALA A 181 17.95 -16.50 19.83
C ALA A 181 17.15 -17.24 18.75
N GLN A 182 17.49 -18.50 18.47
CA GLN A 182 16.81 -19.29 17.44
C GLN A 182 15.37 -19.66 17.81
N ALA A 183 15.09 -19.88 19.10
CA ALA A 183 13.72 -20.04 19.58
C ALA A 183 12.90 -18.74 19.40
N ALA A 184 13.48 -17.57 19.70
CA ALA A 184 12.82 -16.28 19.51
C ALA A 184 12.60 -15.96 18.01
N ILE A 185 13.56 -16.28 17.15
CA ILE A 185 13.42 -16.15 15.70
C ILE A 185 12.37 -17.11 15.13
N LYS A 186 12.24 -18.33 15.68
CA LYS A 186 11.13 -19.23 15.32
C LYS A 186 9.77 -18.59 15.63
N VAL A 187 9.62 -17.99 16.81
CA VAL A 187 8.39 -17.27 17.17
C VAL A 187 8.11 -16.14 16.18
N TRP A 188 9.15 -15.40 15.78
CA TRP A 188 9.02 -14.36 14.76
C TRP A 188 8.62 -14.92 13.38
N TYR A 189 9.24 -16.01 12.95
CA TYR A 189 8.91 -16.70 11.70
C TYR A 189 7.45 -17.18 11.71
N ASP A 190 7.03 -17.90 12.76
CA ASP A 190 5.67 -18.41 12.90
C ASP A 190 4.64 -17.27 12.94
N TYR A 191 4.97 -16.17 13.63
CA TYR A 191 4.14 -14.97 13.63
C TYR A 191 3.96 -14.42 12.21
N LEU A 192 5.04 -14.31 11.41
CA LEU A 192 4.95 -13.87 10.02
C LEU A 192 4.11 -14.81 9.14
N GLN A 193 4.06 -16.12 9.45
CA GLN A 193 3.24 -17.09 8.71
C GLN A 193 1.73 -16.80 8.80
N ASN A 194 1.28 -16.14 9.88
CA ASN A 194 -0.10 -15.71 10.04
C ASN A 194 -0.50 -14.62 9.03
N PHE A 195 0.48 -13.92 8.44
CA PHE A 195 0.26 -12.79 7.55
C PHE A 195 0.56 -13.14 6.08
N SER A 196 1.62 -13.90 5.82
CA SER A 196 1.94 -14.42 4.49
C SER A 196 2.65 -15.76 4.59
N HIS A 197 2.60 -16.57 3.52
CA HIS A 197 3.45 -17.76 3.47
C HIS A 197 4.87 -17.35 3.07
N TYR A 198 5.73 -17.12 4.06
CA TYR A 198 7.16 -16.93 3.82
C TYR A 198 7.81 -18.29 3.60
N SER A 199 8.57 -18.42 2.50
CA SER A 199 9.58 -19.46 2.40
C SER A 199 10.79 -19.09 3.27
N LEU A 200 11.63 -20.06 3.61
CA LEU A 200 12.86 -19.80 4.36
C LEU A 200 13.80 -18.84 3.61
N ASP A 201 13.84 -18.92 2.28
CA ASP A 201 14.58 -17.96 1.44
C ASP A 201 13.99 -16.54 1.51
N ALA A 202 12.66 -16.41 1.46
CA ALA A 202 12.00 -15.12 1.59
C ALA A 202 12.20 -14.52 2.99
N PHE A 203 12.21 -15.36 4.03
CA PHE A 203 12.50 -14.95 5.40
C PHE A 203 13.95 -14.47 5.56
N LYS A 204 14.92 -15.19 5.00
CA LYS A 204 16.32 -14.75 4.95
C LYS A 204 16.48 -13.41 4.22
N GLY A 205 15.84 -13.26 3.06
CA GLY A 205 15.85 -12.01 2.29
C GLY A 205 15.20 -10.83 3.04
N LEU A 206 14.17 -11.10 3.85
CA LEU A 206 13.54 -10.09 4.71
C LEU A 206 14.52 -9.56 5.78
N GLY A 207 15.31 -10.44 6.40
CA GLY A 207 16.35 -10.04 7.35
C GLY A 207 17.41 -9.14 6.71
N GLN A 208 17.87 -9.48 5.50
CA GLN A 208 18.82 -8.65 4.74
C GLN A 208 18.25 -7.26 4.41
N MET A 209 16.95 -7.17 4.12
CA MET A 209 16.28 -5.90 3.88
C MET A 209 16.27 -4.99 5.12
N TYR A 210 16.21 -5.55 6.33
CA TYR A 210 16.22 -4.77 7.58
C TYR A 210 17.49 -3.95 7.78
N VAL A 211 18.61 -4.41 7.21
CA VAL A 211 19.91 -3.73 7.27
C VAL A 211 20.24 -2.98 5.98
N ALA A 212 19.70 -3.41 4.83
CA ALA A 212 19.98 -2.79 3.53
C ALA A 212 19.25 -1.44 3.31
N ASP A 213 18.11 -1.22 3.97
CA ASP A 213 17.37 0.05 3.91
C ASP A 213 17.33 0.71 5.30
N GLU A 214 17.99 1.87 5.40
CA GLU A 214 18.17 2.63 6.63
C GLU A 214 16.85 2.99 7.34
N ARG A 215 15.73 3.07 6.59
CA ARG A 215 14.41 3.33 7.18
C ARG A 215 13.93 2.17 8.05
N PHE A 216 14.20 0.93 7.62
CA PHE A 216 13.85 -0.26 8.40
C PHE A 216 14.78 -0.38 9.61
N THR A 217 16.09 -0.20 9.42
CA THR A 217 17.06 -0.21 10.51
C THR A 217 16.67 0.79 11.60
N LYS A 218 16.43 2.06 11.23
CA LYS A 218 16.01 3.12 12.17
C LYS A 218 14.70 2.81 12.89
N ASN A 219 13.79 2.06 12.28
CA ASN A 219 12.52 1.73 12.91
C ASN A 219 12.63 0.55 13.88
N ILE A 220 13.39 -0.49 13.49
CA ILE A 220 13.62 -1.69 14.29
C ILE A 220 14.48 -1.35 15.51
N ASP A 221 15.52 -0.54 15.34
CA ASP A 221 16.45 -0.18 16.40
C ASP A 221 15.84 0.75 17.47
N LYS A 222 14.60 1.23 17.29
CA LYS A 222 13.82 1.88 18.37
C LYS A 222 13.59 0.96 19.56
N PHE A 223 13.60 -0.36 19.35
CA PHE A 223 13.50 -1.37 20.42
C PHE A 223 14.85 -1.67 21.07
N GLY A 224 15.95 -1.30 20.42
CA GLY A 224 17.32 -1.45 20.91
C GLY A 224 18.32 -1.33 19.77
N GLU A 225 19.34 -0.49 19.93
CA GLU A 225 20.41 -0.32 18.94
C GLU A 225 21.08 -1.67 18.62
N GLY A 226 21.28 -1.94 17.33
CA GLY A 226 21.87 -3.18 16.82
C GLY A 226 20.87 -4.33 16.64
N LEU A 227 19.59 -4.13 16.95
CA LEU A 227 18.57 -5.17 16.82
C LEU A 227 18.35 -5.59 15.36
N ALA A 228 18.32 -4.64 14.42
CA ALA A 228 18.13 -4.97 13.00
C ALA A 228 19.23 -5.90 12.47
N GLN A 229 20.49 -5.64 12.86
CA GLN A 229 21.62 -6.47 12.49
C GLN A 229 21.54 -7.86 13.12
N PHE A 230 21.27 -7.93 14.43
CA PHE A 230 21.07 -9.20 15.13
C PHE A 230 19.97 -10.05 14.51
N MET A 231 18.82 -9.43 14.18
CA MET A 231 17.71 -10.13 13.53
C MET A 231 18.11 -10.63 12.14
N CYS A 232 18.82 -9.83 11.34
CA CYS A 232 19.34 -10.27 10.03
C CYS A 232 20.18 -11.56 10.16
N ASP A 233 21.17 -11.54 11.06
CA ASP A 233 22.09 -12.66 11.25
C ASP A 233 21.37 -13.90 11.80
N ALA A 234 20.48 -13.72 12.77
CA ALA A 234 19.75 -14.82 13.40
C ALA A 234 18.68 -15.44 12.46
N MET A 235 18.04 -14.63 11.61
CA MET A 235 17.10 -15.08 10.58
C MET A 235 17.82 -15.89 9.49
N GLU A 236 19.02 -15.49 9.10
CA GLU A 236 19.86 -16.25 8.16
C GLU A 236 20.21 -17.64 8.72
N VAL A 237 20.69 -17.72 9.96
CA VAL A 237 20.98 -18.99 10.63
C VAL A 237 19.74 -19.88 10.72
N TYR A 238 18.58 -19.30 11.07
CA TYR A 238 17.33 -20.03 11.18
C TYR A 238 16.88 -20.61 9.84
N ALA A 239 16.94 -19.80 8.78
CA ALA A 239 16.59 -20.23 7.43
C ALA A 239 17.49 -21.38 6.96
N ASP A 240 18.80 -21.26 7.16
CA ASP A 240 19.77 -22.25 6.68
C ASP A 240 19.71 -23.57 7.49
N ARG A 241 19.40 -23.52 8.79
CA ARG A 241 19.19 -24.73 9.61
C ARG A 241 17.91 -25.51 9.27
N ASN A 242 16.90 -24.83 8.70
CA ASN A 242 15.59 -25.42 8.41
C ASN A 242 15.38 -25.71 6.93
N LYS A 243 16.33 -25.34 6.06
CA LYS A 243 16.39 -25.80 4.68
C LYS A 243 16.80 -27.28 4.67
N LYS A 244 15.95 -28.11 4.07
CA LYS A 244 16.30 -29.50 3.75
C LYS A 244 17.21 -29.55 2.54
#